data_AF-A0AAD4A0V9-F1
#
_entry.id   AF-A0AAD4A0V9-F1
#
_cell.length_a   1.000
_cell.length_b   1.000
_cell.length_c   1.000
_cell.angle_alpha   90.00
_cell.angle_beta   90.00
_cell.angle_gamma   90.00
#
_symmetry.space_group_name_H-M   'P 1'
#
loop_
_entity.id
_entity.type
_entity.pdbx_description
1 polymer ?
#
loop_
_entity_poly.entity_id
_entity_poly.type
_entity_poly.pdbx_seq_one_letter_code
_entity_poly.pdbx_strand_id
1 'polypeptide(L)'
;MLATISFFALAVFGLGALSIATDTDIIAVPDLGQTPGVIGMLAAVVSFALMLWSTLRRPQPSYVATIAIALVAGLVHLAAVWVGVLIAAGSFVLATAVAGHLVRGGASAVLVLAALIAAWGGIALRRTRAEHPRWPWERDDDE
;
A
#
# COMPACT_ATOMS: atom_id res chain seq x y z
N MET A 1 -3.79 7.16 10.28
CA MET A 1 -3.59 8.23 9.27
C MET A 1 -2.15 8.28 8.81
N LEU A 2 -1.15 8.59 9.66
CA LEU A 2 0.26 8.65 9.25
C LEU A 2 0.74 7.38 8.50
N ALA A 3 0.50 6.18 9.05
CA ALA A 3 0.87 4.94 8.38
C ALA A 3 0.24 4.77 6.98
N THR A 4 -1.00 5.23 6.78
CA THR A 4 -1.67 5.19 5.47
C THR A 4 -1.02 6.16 4.48
N ILE A 5 -0.64 7.35 4.94
CA ILE A 5 0.08 8.34 4.15
C ILE A 5 1.47 7.81 3.79
N SER A 6 2.18 7.21 4.75
CA SER A 6 3.47 6.57 4.53
C SER A 6 3.37 5.41 3.54
N PHE A 7 2.31 4.59 3.61
CA PHE A 7 2.06 3.54 2.62
C PHE A 7 1.94 4.13 1.21
N PHE A 8 1.09 5.14 1.04
CA PHE A 8 0.91 5.79 -0.26
C PHE A 8 2.21 6.43 -0.77
N ALA A 9 2.94 7.14 0.08
CA ALA A 9 4.21 7.76 -0.26
C ALA A 9 5.28 6.73 -0.66
N LEU A 10 5.43 5.65 0.12
CA LEU A 10 6.36 4.55 -0.18
C LEU A 10 5.98 3.81 -1.46
N ALA A 11 4.68 3.65 -1.73
CA ALA A 11 4.20 3.05 -2.96
C ALA A 11 4.57 3.90 -4.18
N VAL A 12 4.27 5.21 -4.15
CA VAL A 12 4.63 6.13 -5.25
C VAL A 12 6.14 6.19 -5.44
N PHE A 13 6.90 6.34 -4.36
CA PHE A 13 8.36 6.35 -4.41
C PHE A 13 8.92 5.04 -4.97
N GLY A 14 8.48 3.89 -4.45
CA GLY A 14 8.97 2.59 -4.85
C GLY A 14 8.62 2.25 -6.30
N LEU A 15 7.41 2.61 -6.75
CA LEU A 15 7.03 2.45 -8.15
C LEU A 15 7.85 3.37 -9.06
N GLY A 16 8.10 4.62 -8.65
CA GLY A 16 8.99 5.51 -9.40
C GLY A 16 10.43 4.98 -9.48
N ALA A 17 10.98 4.49 -8.37
CA ALA A 17 12.31 3.89 -8.34
C ALA A 17 12.41 2.63 -9.22
N LEU A 18 11.37 1.79 -9.19
CA LEU A 18 11.27 0.61 -10.04
C LEU A 18 11.20 1.00 -11.52
N SER A 19 10.44 2.03 -11.87
CA SER A 19 10.34 2.52 -13.25
C SER A 19 11.70 3.00 -13.76
N ILE A 20 12.45 3.79 -12.97
CA ILE A 20 13.82 4.22 -13.31
C ILE A 20 14.75 3.01 -13.47
N ALA A 21 14.67 2.03 -12.56
CA ALA A 21 15.57 0.88 -12.55
C ALA A 21 15.31 -0.10 -13.71
N THR A 22 14.06 -0.18 -14.18
CA THR A 22 13.66 -1.11 -15.24
C THR A 22 13.55 -0.46 -16.61
N ASP A 23 13.65 0.87 -16.68
CA ASP A 23 13.37 1.69 -17.87
C ASP A 23 12.01 1.33 -18.51
N THR A 24 11.07 0.89 -17.67
CA THR A 24 9.71 0.50 -18.09
C THR A 24 8.68 1.38 -17.42
N ASP A 25 7.68 1.73 -18.22
CA ASP A 25 6.55 2.49 -17.75
C ASP A 25 5.51 1.50 -17.18
N ILE A 26 5.33 1.52 -15.86
CA ILE A 26 4.63 0.46 -15.10
C ILE A 26 3.15 0.33 -15.51
N ILE A 27 2.57 1.37 -16.12
CA ILE A 27 1.18 1.39 -16.59
C ILE A 27 1.08 1.91 -18.05
N ALA A 28 2.06 1.62 -18.90
CA ALA A 28 1.91 1.85 -20.34
C ALA A 28 1.51 0.56 -21.05
N VAL A 29 0.27 0.12 -20.86
CA VAL A 29 -0.37 -0.73 -21.87
C VAL A 29 -0.94 0.23 -22.91
N PRO A 30 -0.53 0.13 -24.19
CA PRO A 30 -1.10 0.95 -25.26
C PRO A 30 -2.63 0.88 -25.18
N ASP A 31 -3.28 2.05 -25.26
CA ASP A 31 -4.74 2.25 -25.30
C ASP A 31 -5.58 2.07 -24.02
N LEU A 32 -4.99 1.74 -22.86
CA LEU A 32 -5.76 1.57 -21.59
C LEU A 32 -5.77 2.79 -20.65
N GLY A 33 -4.86 3.75 -20.86
CA GLY A 33 -4.74 4.96 -20.03
C GLY A 33 -4.37 4.69 -18.57
N GLN A 34 -4.33 5.74 -17.75
CA GLN A 34 -3.92 5.68 -16.33
C GLN A 34 -5.04 5.21 -15.38
N THR A 35 -6.29 5.17 -15.86
CA THR A 35 -7.48 4.96 -15.02
C THR A 35 -7.48 3.65 -14.23
N PRO A 36 -7.17 2.48 -14.81
CA PRO A 36 -7.13 1.22 -14.04
C PRO A 36 -6.08 1.25 -12.92
N GLY A 37 -4.94 1.91 -13.16
CA GLY A 37 -3.89 2.10 -12.18
C GLY A 37 -4.32 2.96 -10.99
N VAL A 38 -4.97 4.10 -11.27
CA VAL A 38 -5.50 5.00 -10.24
C VAL A 38 -6.56 4.28 -9.39
N ILE A 39 -7.50 3.58 -10.01
CA ILE A 39 -8.53 2.81 -9.31
C ILE A 39 -7.88 1.73 -8.43
N GLY A 40 -6.90 1.00 -8.98
CA GLY A 40 -6.13 0.01 -8.25
C GLY A 40 -5.43 0.57 -7.02
N MET A 41 -4.78 1.73 -7.16
CA MET A 41 -4.08 2.39 -6.05
C MET A 41 -5.05 2.86 -4.97
N LEU A 42 -6.17 3.49 -5.35
CA LEU A 42 -7.19 3.94 -4.40
C LEU A 42 -7.79 2.77 -3.62
N ALA A 43 -8.11 1.67 -4.30
CA ALA A 43 -8.62 0.45 -3.65
C ALA A 43 -7.60 -0.13 -2.66
N ALA A 44 -6.31 -0.13 -3.02
CA ALA A 44 -5.23 -0.57 -2.14
C ALA A 44 -5.12 0.30 -0.88
N VAL A 45 -5.14 1.63 -1.03
CA VAL A 45 -5.05 2.58 0.10
C VAL A 45 -6.25 2.45 1.05
N VAL A 46 -7.46 2.35 0.50
CA VAL A 46 -8.68 2.18 1.30
C VAL A 46 -8.66 0.86 2.05
N SER A 47 -8.35 -0.25 1.38
CA SER A 47 -8.29 -1.57 2.02
C SER A 47 -7.21 -1.64 3.10
N PHE A 48 -6.03 -1.07 2.84
CA PHE A 48 -4.97 -0.92 3.83
C PHE A 48 -5.45 -0.15 5.07
N ALA A 49 -6.08 1.01 4.85
CA ALA A 49 -6.57 1.85 5.93
C ALA A 49 -7.62 1.13 6.79
N LEU A 50 -8.57 0.43 6.17
CA LEU A 50 -9.62 -0.32 6.86
C LEU A 50 -9.05 -1.48 7.69
N MET A 51 -8.14 -2.27 7.11
CA MET A 51 -7.54 -3.39 7.83
C MET A 51 -6.63 -2.94 8.97
N LEU A 52 -5.82 -1.90 8.75
CA LEU A 52 -4.98 -1.35 9.79
C LEU A 52 -5.86 -0.79 10.92
N TRP A 53 -6.90 -0.02 10.59
CA TRP A 53 -7.82 0.51 11.58
C TRP A 53 -8.52 -0.60 12.39
N SER A 54 -9.01 -1.66 11.74
CA SER A 54 -9.61 -2.82 12.40
C SER A 54 -8.61 -3.52 13.34
N THR A 55 -7.37 -3.69 12.90
CA THR A 55 -6.30 -4.30 13.71
C THR A 55 -5.95 -3.42 14.92
N LEU A 56 -5.90 -2.10 14.73
CA LEU A 56 -5.63 -1.13 15.78
C LEU A 56 -6.84 -0.88 16.71
N ARG A 57 -8.00 -1.51 16.49
CA ARG A 57 -9.08 -1.49 17.50
C ARG A 57 -8.89 -2.55 18.58
N ARG A 58 -8.06 -3.57 18.34
CA ARG A 58 -7.81 -4.65 19.31
C ARG A 58 -6.91 -4.18 20.47
N PRO A 59 -7.06 -4.69 21.71
CA PRO A 59 -6.24 -4.28 22.86
C PRO A 59 -4.75 -4.59 22.68
N GLN A 60 -4.43 -5.71 22.03
CA GLN A 60 -3.07 -6.13 21.72
C GLN A 60 -2.92 -6.39 20.22
N PRO A 61 -2.59 -5.37 19.41
CA PRO A 61 -2.36 -5.57 17.98
C PRO A 61 -1.14 -6.47 17.78
N SER A 62 -1.27 -7.50 16.93
CA SER A 62 -0.19 -8.44 16.61
C SER A 62 0.62 -7.93 15.43
N TYR A 63 1.94 -8.06 15.48
CA TYR A 63 2.81 -7.77 14.33
C TYR A 63 2.55 -8.73 13.17
N VAL A 64 2.05 -9.94 13.42
CA VAL A 64 1.69 -10.89 12.35
C VAL A 64 0.57 -10.34 11.45
N ALA A 65 -0.26 -9.43 11.98
CA ALA A 65 -1.32 -8.80 11.20
C ALA A 65 -0.77 -7.91 10.06
N THR A 66 0.48 -7.44 10.13
CA THR A 66 1.08 -6.64 9.05
C THR A 66 1.18 -7.44 7.75
N ILE A 67 1.47 -8.74 7.85
CA ILE A 67 1.53 -9.65 6.69
C ILE A 67 0.16 -9.74 6.04
N ALA A 68 -0.90 -9.96 6.84
CA ALA A 68 -2.26 -10.01 6.33
C ALA A 68 -2.69 -8.67 5.69
N ILE A 69 -2.38 -7.54 6.33
CA ILE A 69 -2.66 -6.20 5.80
C ILE A 69 -1.96 -5.99 4.45
N ALA A 70 -0.67 -6.33 4.36
CA ALA A 70 0.13 -6.15 3.15
C ALA A 70 -0.35 -7.03 2.00
N LEU A 71 -0.66 -8.30 2.28
CA LEU A 71 -1.20 -9.24 1.29
C LEU A 71 -2.56 -8.78 0.77
N VAL A 72 -3.47 -8.35 1.64
CA VAL A 72 -4.78 -7.86 1.21
C VAL A 72 -4.64 -6.57 0.40
N ALA A 73 -3.81 -5.61 0.82
CA ALA A 73 -3.60 -4.40 0.05
C ALA A 73 -3.06 -4.70 -1.37
N GLY A 74 -2.10 -5.62 -1.49
CA GLY A 74 -1.56 -6.07 -2.78
C GLY A 74 -2.59 -6.83 -3.63
N LEU A 75 -3.36 -7.74 -3.02
CA LEU A 75 -4.39 -8.50 -3.73
C LEU A 75 -5.55 -7.62 -4.18
N VAL A 76 -6.00 -6.68 -3.34
CA VAL A 76 -7.05 -5.71 -3.70
C VAL A 76 -6.56 -4.79 -4.81
N HIS A 77 -5.30 -4.35 -4.77
CA HIS A 77 -4.70 -3.60 -5.88
C HIS A 77 -4.78 -4.39 -7.18
N LEU A 78 -4.26 -5.62 -7.17
CA LEU A 78 -4.20 -6.47 -8.37
C LEU A 78 -5.60 -6.79 -8.91
N ALA A 79 -6.55 -7.12 -8.03
CA ALA A 79 -7.93 -7.39 -8.40
C ALA A 79 -8.61 -6.14 -8.97
N ALA A 80 -8.40 -4.96 -8.38
CA ALA A 80 -8.99 -3.72 -8.86
C ALA A 80 -8.42 -3.28 -10.21
N VAL A 81 -7.12 -3.43 -10.44
CA VAL A 81 -6.51 -3.23 -11.77
C VAL A 81 -7.08 -4.23 -12.78
N TRP A 82 -7.14 -5.51 -12.41
CA TRP A 82 -7.66 -6.57 -13.28
C TRP A 82 -9.11 -6.32 -13.69
N VAL A 83 -9.99 -5.98 -12.74
CA VAL A 83 -11.39 -5.61 -13.00
C VAL A 83 -11.45 -4.33 -13.85
N GLY A 84 -10.63 -3.32 -13.54
CA GLY A 84 -10.59 -2.07 -14.30
C GLY A 84 -10.22 -2.29 -15.77
N VAL A 85 -9.21 -3.13 -16.04
CA VAL A 85 -8.81 -3.50 -17.40
C VAL A 85 -9.88 -4.35 -18.08
N LEU A 86 -10.48 -5.30 -17.36
CA LEU A 86 -11.55 -6.15 -17.90
C LEU A 86 -12.74 -5.30 -18.37
N ILE A 87 -13.16 -4.32 -17.57
CA ILE A 87 -14.26 -3.41 -17.91
C ILE A 87 -13.87 -2.50 -19.08
N ALA A 88 -12.64 -1.95 -19.08
CA ALA A 88 -12.19 -1.00 -20.10
C ALA A 88 -11.97 -1.65 -21.47
N ALA A 89 -11.37 -2.85 -21.51
CA ALA A 89 -10.99 -3.53 -22.75
C ALA A 89 -11.96 -4.65 -23.17
N GLY A 90 -12.88 -5.08 -22.29
CA GLY A 90 -13.79 -6.20 -22.55
C GLY A 90 -13.09 -7.56 -22.76
N SER A 91 -11.80 -7.66 -22.45
CA SER A 91 -10.96 -8.83 -22.74
C SER A 91 -10.35 -9.43 -21.48
N PHE A 92 -10.79 -10.64 -21.15
CA PHE A 92 -10.25 -11.43 -20.02
C PHE A 92 -8.77 -11.77 -20.20
N VAL A 93 -8.36 -12.04 -21.44
CA VAL A 93 -6.97 -12.34 -21.78
C VAL A 93 -6.08 -11.14 -21.50
N LEU A 94 -6.51 -9.94 -21.90
CA LEU A 94 -5.75 -8.71 -21.66
C LEU A 94 -5.66 -8.38 -20.16
N ALA A 95 -6.77 -8.44 -19.43
CA ALA A 95 -6.77 -8.21 -17.99
C ALA A 95 -5.80 -9.14 -17.24
N THR A 96 -5.80 -10.43 -17.59
CA THR A 96 -4.91 -11.42 -16.99
C THR A 96 -3.45 -11.21 -17.38
N ALA A 97 -3.19 -10.82 -18.63
CA ALA A 97 -1.84 -10.49 -19.08
C ALA A 97 -1.26 -9.28 -18.34
N VAL A 98 -2.07 -8.22 -18.14
CA VAL A 98 -1.66 -7.02 -17.39
C VAL A 98 -1.38 -7.35 -15.93
N ALA A 99 -2.27 -8.10 -15.27
CA ALA A 99 -2.05 -8.56 -13.91
C ALA A 99 -0.75 -9.40 -13.79
N GLY A 100 -0.52 -10.31 -14.73
CA GLY A 100 0.70 -11.12 -14.77
C GLY A 100 1.97 -10.32 -15.06
N HIS A 101 1.87 -9.23 -15.82
CA HIS A 101 2.97 -8.30 -16.05
C HIS A 101 3.29 -7.51 -14.78
N LEU A 102 2.27 -7.03 -14.05
CA LEU A 102 2.44 -6.30 -12.79
C LEU A 102 3.11 -7.13 -11.69
N VAL A 103 2.85 -8.44 -11.70
CA VAL A 103 3.49 -9.39 -10.78
C VAL A 103 4.94 -9.65 -11.19
N ARG A 104 5.20 -9.97 -12.47
CA ARG A 104 6.55 -10.25 -12.97
C ARG A 104 7.46 -9.02 -12.99
N GLY A 105 6.91 -7.84 -13.26
CA GLY A 105 7.62 -6.57 -13.27
C GLY A 105 7.99 -6.05 -11.88
N GLY A 106 7.57 -6.72 -10.80
CA GLY A 106 7.95 -6.36 -9.43
C GLY A 106 7.10 -5.25 -8.79
N ALA A 107 6.22 -4.58 -9.53
CA ALA A 107 5.34 -3.54 -9.01
C ALA A 107 4.43 -4.05 -7.87
N SER A 108 3.91 -5.27 -8.01
CA SER A 108 3.13 -5.92 -6.94
C SER A 108 3.97 -6.17 -5.68
N ALA A 109 5.25 -6.56 -5.85
CA ALA A 109 6.16 -6.79 -4.73
C ALA A 109 6.49 -5.49 -4.00
N VAL A 110 6.73 -4.41 -4.73
CA VAL A 110 6.95 -3.06 -4.17
C VAL A 110 5.76 -2.62 -3.32
N LEU A 111 4.53 -2.79 -3.80
CA LEU A 111 3.33 -2.44 -3.05
C LEU A 111 3.18 -3.25 -1.76
N VAL A 112 3.42 -4.56 -1.82
CA VAL A 112 3.36 -5.43 -0.64
C VAL A 112 4.43 -5.02 0.39
N LEU A 113 5.66 -4.73 -0.05
CA LEU A 113 6.73 -4.28 0.85
C LEU A 113 6.43 -2.92 1.47
N ALA A 114 5.94 -1.96 0.68
CA ALA A 114 5.53 -0.64 1.16
C ALA A 114 4.42 -0.77 2.22
N ALA A 115 3.41 -1.60 1.95
CA ALA A 115 2.33 -1.86 2.90
C ALA A 115 2.84 -2.53 4.17
N LEU A 116 3.77 -3.49 4.05
CA LEU A 116 4.34 -4.19 5.19
C LEU A 116 5.10 -3.23 6.13
N ILE A 117 5.97 -2.38 5.55
CA ILE A 117 6.76 -1.38 6.29
C ILE A 117 5.83 -0.37 6.97
N ALA A 118 4.86 0.15 6.23
CA ALA A 118 3.92 1.14 6.75
C ALA A 118 3.01 0.56 7.86
N ALA A 119 2.47 -0.65 7.68
CA ALA A 119 1.65 -1.32 8.69
C ALA A 119 2.46 -1.62 9.95
N TRP A 120 3.70 -2.09 9.78
CA TRP A 120 4.59 -2.36 10.91
C TRP A 120 4.88 -1.10 11.70
N GLY A 121 5.23 0.01 11.04
CA GLY A 121 5.43 1.30 11.70
C GLY A 121 4.16 1.78 12.43
N GLY A 122 2.99 1.64 11.81
CA GLY A 122 1.72 2.00 12.44
C GLY A 122 1.39 1.17 13.71
N ILE A 123 1.66 -0.14 13.68
CA ILE A 123 1.48 -1.02 14.85
C ILE A 123 2.54 -0.74 15.92
N ALA A 124 3.79 -0.53 15.52
CA ALA A 124 4.90 -0.23 16.44
C ALA A 124 4.62 1.04 17.25
N LEU A 125 4.24 2.14 16.59
CA LEU A 125 3.90 3.41 17.26
C LEU A 125 2.78 3.23 18.30
N ARG A 126 1.75 2.44 17.99
CA ARG A 126 0.66 2.17 18.93
C ARG A 126 1.11 1.30 20.10
N ARG A 127 1.98 0.30 19.86
CA ARG A 127 2.47 -0.60 20.91
C ARG A 127 3.43 0.08 21.86
N THR A 128 4.33 0.91 21.35
CA THR A 128 5.34 1.61 22.16
C THR A 128 4.77 2.81 22.91
N ARG A 129 3.51 3.19 22.64
CA ARG A 129 2.91 4.44 23.12
C ARG A 129 3.88 5.61 22.92
N ALA A 130 4.53 5.66 21.76
CA ALA A 130 5.49 6.70 21.45
C ALA A 130 4.78 8.05 21.56
N GLU A 131 5.08 8.78 22.64
CA GLU A 131 4.58 10.12 22.84
C GLU A 131 5.39 11.10 22.00
N HIS A 132 4.81 12.27 21.76
CA HIS A 132 5.55 13.36 21.16
C HIS A 132 6.79 13.63 22.00
N PRO A 133 8.00 13.72 21.41
CA PRO A 133 9.20 14.03 22.16
C PRO A 133 8.99 15.36 22.88
N ARG A 134 8.90 15.31 24.21
CA ARG A 134 8.81 16.51 25.04
C ARG A 134 10.20 16.93 25.43
N TRP A 135 10.50 18.20 25.24
CA TRP A 135 11.75 18.76 25.73
C TRP A 135 11.76 18.82 27.25
N PRO A 136 12.94 18.81 27.91
CA PRO A 136 13.04 18.82 29.36
C PRO A 136 12.23 19.93 30.04
N TRP A 137 12.13 21.10 29.41
CA TRP A 137 11.38 22.27 29.90
C TRP A 137 9.88 22.25 29.58
N GLU A 138 9.38 21.25 28.83
CA GLU A 138 7.95 21.02 28.54
C GLU A 138 7.33 19.98 29.49
N ARG A 139 8.14 19.42 30.40
CA ARG A 139 7.62 18.71 31.56
C ARG A 139 7.31 19.80 32.57
N ASP A 140 6.04 19.96 32.93
CA ASP A 140 5.70 20.74 34.11
C ASP A 140 6.42 20.07 35.27
N ASP A 141 7.46 20.72 35.80
CA ASP A 141 8.22 20.30 36.97
C ASP A 141 7.33 20.47 38.22
N ASP A 142 6.18 19.80 38.27
CA ASP A 142 5.26 19.79 39.40
C ASP A 142 5.03 18.34 39.85
N GLU A 143 5.83 17.94 40.85
CA GLU A 143 5.86 16.72 41.70
C GLU A 143 6.53 15.43 41.21
#